data_AF-K9ZVK8-F1
#
_entry.id   AF-K9ZVK8-F1
#
_cell.length_a   1.000
_cell.length_b   1.000
_cell.length_c   1.000
_cell.angle_alpha   90.00
_cell.angle_beta   90.00
_cell.angle_gamma   90.00
#
_symmetry.space_group_name_H-M   'P 1'
#
loop_
_entity.id
_entity.type
_entity.pdbx_description
1 polymer ?
#
loop_
_entity_poly.entity_id
_entity_poly.type
_entity_poly.pdbx_seq_one_letter_code
_entity_poly.pdbx_strand_id
1 'polypeptide(L)'
;MVECVLCTYKVVGSIPTISNYSFMVYILRTHLKKKYLLQALKDVYGLGKSSCFRLCQSLGFQKHFLLKEITDEDIYYIDQLLENSELIVKSDLQRILNQKIDQLVNMKSIRGIRNRQGLPVRGQRTHTNARTCKKLRRFKK
;
A
#
# COMPACT_ATOMS: atom_id res chain seq x y z
N MET A 1 40.34 -6.51 11.47
CA MET A 1 39.93 -7.30 10.28
C MET A 1 38.84 -8.25 10.73
N VAL A 2 37.59 -7.77 10.80
CA VAL A 2 36.45 -8.58 11.25
C VAL A 2 35.70 -9.00 10.00
N GLU A 3 35.62 -10.31 9.80
CA GLU A 3 35.01 -10.97 8.67
C GLU A 3 33.53 -10.56 8.54
N CYS A 4 33.19 -9.88 7.44
CA CYS A 4 31.81 -9.65 7.06
C CYS A 4 31.22 -10.96 6.55
N VAL A 5 30.46 -11.60 7.43
CA VAL A 5 29.66 -12.80 7.16
C VAL A 5 28.78 -12.57 5.93
N LEU A 6 29.10 -13.33 4.89
CA LEU A 6 28.22 -13.82 3.82
C LEU A 6 26.82 -13.19 3.81
N CYS A 7 26.72 -12.07 3.10
CA CYS A 7 25.46 -11.57 2.62
C CYS A 7 24.99 -12.57 1.55
N THR A 8 24.14 -13.52 1.94
CA THR A 8 23.51 -14.50 1.05
C THR A 8 22.46 -13.79 0.21
N TYR A 9 22.91 -12.97 -0.73
CA TYR A 9 22.03 -12.43 -1.77
C TYR A 9 21.52 -13.62 -2.58
N LYS A 10 20.19 -13.83 -2.60
CA LYS A 10 19.52 -14.66 -3.61
C LYS A 10 19.91 -14.10 -4.99
N VAL A 11 20.98 -14.63 -5.56
CA VAL A 11 21.32 -14.52 -6.97
C VAL A 11 21.10 -15.92 -7.53
N VAL A 12 20.33 -15.95 -8.61
CA VAL A 12 20.30 -16.93 -9.72
C VAL A 12 18.86 -17.32 -10.05
N GLY A 13 18.50 -17.01 -11.29
CA GLY A 13 17.32 -17.48 -12.00
C GLY A 13 17.48 -17.09 -13.47
N SER A 14 18.24 -17.90 -14.20
CA SER A 14 18.49 -17.82 -15.64
C SER A 14 17.19 -17.76 -16.47
N ILE A 15 17.24 -17.00 -17.55
CA ILE A 15 16.17 -16.69 -18.51
C ILE A 15 15.47 -17.94 -19.06
N PRO A 16 14.13 -18.02 -19.02
CA PRO A 16 13.37 -18.70 -20.05
C PRO A 16 12.91 -17.67 -21.10
N THR A 17 13.38 -17.84 -22.33
CA THR A 17 12.94 -17.06 -23.49
C THR A 17 11.48 -17.42 -23.84
N ILE A 18 10.71 -16.36 -24.09
CA ILE A 18 9.44 -16.31 -24.84
C ILE A 18 8.29 -17.09 -24.19
N SER A 19 7.58 -16.39 -23.32
CA SER A 19 6.13 -16.30 -23.49
C SER A 19 5.68 -14.88 -23.16
N ASN A 20 5.06 -14.23 -24.14
CA ASN A 20 4.31 -12.99 -23.94
C ASN A 20 3.00 -13.31 -23.18
N TYR A 21 3.08 -13.97 -22.03
CA TYR A 21 1.98 -13.96 -21.09
C TYR A 21 2.10 -12.66 -20.30
N SER A 22 1.04 -11.86 -20.35
CA SER A 22 0.88 -10.71 -19.49
C SER A 22 1.00 -11.18 -18.03
N PHE A 23 2.19 -11.01 -17.43
CA PHE A 23 2.49 -11.51 -16.08
C PHE A 23 1.65 -10.73 -15.07
N MET A 24 0.51 -11.30 -14.67
CA MET A 24 -0.40 -10.70 -13.71
C MET A 24 -0.10 -11.27 -12.33
N VAL A 25 0.62 -10.50 -11.52
CA VAL A 25 0.93 -10.87 -10.13
C VAL A 25 -0.12 -10.26 -9.21
N TYR A 26 -0.65 -11.10 -8.32
CA TYR A 26 -1.60 -10.69 -7.30
C TYR A 26 -0.99 -10.88 -5.91
N ILE A 27 -1.02 -9.82 -5.10
CA ILE A 27 -0.69 -9.86 -3.66
C ILE A 27 -1.91 -9.33 -2.92
N LEU A 28 -2.40 -10.02 -1.88
CA LEU A 28 -3.62 -9.64 -1.13
C LEU A 28 -4.81 -9.21 -2.03
N ARG A 29 -5.06 -9.97 -3.10
CA ARG A 29 -6.12 -9.71 -4.10
C ARG A 29 -5.97 -8.35 -4.80
N THR A 30 -4.76 -7.80 -4.88
CA THR A 30 -4.44 -6.61 -5.67
C THR A 30 -3.50 -6.96 -6.80
N HIS A 31 -3.84 -6.50 -8.01
CA HIS A 31 -2.97 -6.64 -9.16
C HIS A 31 -1.84 -5.61 -9.11
N LEU A 32 -0.61 -6.08 -9.14
CA LEU A 32 0.59 -5.23 -9.13
C LEU A 32 0.96 -4.80 -10.56
N LYS A 33 1.10 -3.48 -10.79
CA LYS A 33 1.32 -2.93 -12.14
C LYS A 33 2.75 -2.49 -12.42
N LYS A 34 3.56 -2.34 -11.37
CA LYS A 34 4.89 -1.72 -11.45
C LYS A 34 6.00 -2.73 -11.68
N LYS A 35 7.11 -2.26 -12.23
CA LYS A 35 8.26 -3.09 -12.61
C LYS A 35 9.03 -3.68 -11.41
N TYR A 36 9.23 -2.88 -10.36
CA TYR A 36 10.03 -3.27 -9.19
C TYR A 36 9.14 -3.62 -8.00
N LEU A 37 9.51 -4.67 -7.26
CA LEU A 37 8.73 -5.19 -6.12
C LEU A 37 8.43 -4.11 -5.07
N LEU A 38 9.45 -3.39 -4.59
CA LEU A 38 9.29 -2.35 -3.57
C LEU A 38 8.31 -1.25 -3.98
N GLN A 39 8.30 -0.90 -5.27
CA GLN A 39 7.43 0.14 -5.81
C GLN A 39 6.02 -0.42 -6.04
N ALA A 40 5.92 -1.68 -6.44
CA ALA A 40 4.70 -2.43 -6.66
C ALA A 40 3.91 -2.64 -5.36
N LEU A 41 4.56 -3.02 -4.25
CA LEU A 41 3.90 -3.19 -2.95
C LEU A 41 3.14 -1.93 -2.48
N LYS A 42 3.53 -0.74 -2.95
CA LYS A 42 2.82 0.52 -2.65
C LYS A 42 1.46 0.65 -3.35
N ASP A 43 1.19 -0.19 -4.35
CA ASP A 43 -0.13 -0.25 -5.00
C ASP A 43 -1.16 -0.88 -4.05
N VAL A 44 -0.71 -1.67 -3.07
CA VAL A 44 -1.56 -2.18 -2.00
C VAL A 44 -1.94 -1.04 -1.06
N TYR A 45 -3.25 -0.81 -0.91
CA TYR A 45 -3.76 0.25 -0.05
C TYR A 45 -3.42 -0.01 1.42
N GLY A 46 -2.78 0.98 2.07
CA GLY A 46 -2.30 0.88 3.45
C GLY A 46 -0.79 0.68 3.56
N LEU A 47 -0.10 0.24 2.50
CA LEU A 47 1.35 0.09 2.52
C LEU A 47 2.07 1.37 2.09
N GLY A 48 2.90 1.90 2.99
CA GLY A 48 3.76 3.06 2.76
C GLY A 48 5.19 2.67 2.36
N LYS A 49 6.00 3.66 1.94
CA LYS A 49 7.40 3.44 1.54
C LYS A 49 8.24 2.77 2.63
N SER A 50 8.10 3.20 3.87
CA SER A 50 8.83 2.66 5.02
C SER A 50 8.43 1.22 5.33
N SER A 51 7.13 0.93 5.35
CA SER A 51 6.60 -0.42 5.59
C SER A 51 7.05 -1.40 4.52
N CYS A 52 6.94 -1.03 3.23
CA CYS A 52 7.40 -1.89 2.13
C CYS A 52 8.91 -2.14 2.22
N PHE A 53 9.70 -1.14 2.60
CA PHE A 53 11.14 -1.29 2.75
C PHE A 53 11.50 -2.27 3.86
N ARG A 54 10.85 -2.15 5.03
CA ARG A 54 11.02 -3.09 6.15
C ARG A 54 10.63 -4.52 5.75
N LEU A 55 9.49 -4.70 5.09
CA LEU A 55 9.05 -6.01 4.57
C LEU A 55 10.08 -6.63 3.63
N CYS A 56 10.55 -5.87 2.64
CA CYS A 56 11.56 -6.36 1.71
C CYS A 56 12.87 -6.72 2.43
N GLN A 57 13.26 -5.94 3.43
CA GLN A 57 14.46 -6.19 4.22
C GLN A 57 14.32 -7.46 5.08
N SER A 58 13.16 -7.69 5.70
CA SER A 58 12.88 -8.90 6.47
C SER A 58 12.94 -10.18 5.62
N LEU A 59 12.56 -10.08 4.35
CA LEU A 59 12.61 -11.19 3.39
C LEU A 59 13.94 -11.31 2.63
N GLY A 60 14.88 -10.37 2.83
CA GLY A 60 16.16 -10.36 2.14
C GLY A 60 16.10 -9.94 0.67
N PHE A 61 15.03 -9.27 0.22
CA PHE A 61 14.91 -8.78 -1.15
C PHE A 61 15.80 -7.56 -1.42
N GLN A 62 16.42 -7.54 -2.59
CA GLN A 62 17.16 -6.38 -3.06
C GLN A 62 16.23 -5.21 -3.43
N LYS A 63 16.71 -3.98 -3.28
CA LYS A 63 15.94 -2.75 -3.58
C LYS A 63 15.43 -2.67 -5.03
N HIS A 64 16.21 -3.23 -5.96
CA HIS A 64 15.94 -3.19 -7.40
C HIS A 64 15.40 -4.52 -7.94
N PHE A 65 14.88 -5.38 -7.06
CA PHE A 65 14.30 -6.67 -7.45
C PHE A 65 13.12 -6.48 -8.41
N LEU A 66 13.15 -7.21 -9.53
CA LEU A 66 12.10 -7.14 -10.55
C LEU A 66 10.91 -7.99 -10.13
N LEU A 67 9.71 -7.46 -10.37
CA LEU A 67 8.46 -8.18 -10.07
C LEU A 67 8.29 -9.46 -10.92
N LYS A 68 8.93 -9.53 -12.08
CA LYS A 68 8.88 -10.69 -12.98
C LYS A 68 9.66 -11.90 -12.45
N GLU A 69 10.60 -11.66 -11.55
CA GLU A 69 11.50 -12.68 -10.99
C GLU A 69 10.94 -13.28 -9.70
N ILE A 70 9.79 -12.79 -9.24
CA ILE A 70 9.16 -13.29 -8.01
C ILE A 70 8.64 -14.72 -8.22
N THR A 71 8.91 -15.58 -7.26
CA THR A 71 8.36 -16.94 -7.23
C THR A 71 7.03 -16.98 -6.48
N ASP A 72 6.23 -18.02 -6.71
CA ASP A 72 4.97 -18.20 -5.97
C ASP A 72 5.18 -18.42 -4.47
N GLU A 73 6.31 -19.04 -4.08
CA GLU A 73 6.73 -19.18 -2.69
C GLU A 73 6.99 -17.82 -2.03
N ASP A 74 7.70 -16.93 -2.74
CA ASP A 74 7.99 -15.58 -2.27
C ASP A 74 6.69 -14.77 -2.07
N ILE A 75 5.69 -14.95 -2.95
CA ILE A 75 4.36 -14.36 -2.80
C ILE A 75 3.68 -14.87 -1.53
N TYR A 76 3.72 -16.18 -1.28
CA TYR A 76 3.16 -16.78 -0.07
C TYR A 76 3.82 -16.24 1.20
N TYR A 77 5.14 -16.11 1.23
CA TYR A 77 5.86 -15.53 2.38
C TYR A 77 5.52 -14.06 2.60
N ILE A 78 5.33 -13.28 1.52
CA ILE A 78 4.88 -11.89 1.63
C ILE A 78 3.49 -11.82 2.24
N ASP A 79 2.55 -12.65 1.79
CA ASP A 79 1.19 -12.68 2.32
C ASP A 79 1.18 -13.10 3.80
N GLN A 80 1.93 -14.14 4.18
CA GLN A 80 2.08 -14.56 5.58
C GLN A 80 2.68 -13.49 6.48
N LEU A 81 3.73 -12.79 6.03
CA LEU A 81 4.29 -11.68 6.81
C LEU A 81 3.33 -10.50 6.93
N LEU A 82 2.53 -10.23 5.89
CA LEU A 82 1.53 -9.17 5.92
C LEU A 82 0.39 -9.50 6.89
N GLU A 83 -0.09 -10.74 6.90
CA GLU A 83 -1.11 -11.22 7.84
C GLU A 83 -0.62 -11.19 9.29
N ASN A 84 0.64 -11.59 9.52
CA ASN A 84 1.26 -11.56 10.85
C ASN A 84 1.65 -10.15 11.31
N SER A 85 1.85 -9.23 10.37
CA SER A 85 2.14 -7.84 10.73
C SER A 85 0.89 -7.16 11.29
N GLU A 86 1.05 -6.31 12.31
CA GLU A 86 -0.03 -5.48 12.86
C GLU A 86 -0.54 -4.40 11.86
N LEU A 87 -0.15 -4.49 10.59
CA LEU A 87 -0.54 -3.54 9.57
C LEU A 87 -1.98 -3.82 9.14
N ILE A 88 -2.83 -2.81 9.32
CA ILE A 88 -4.20 -2.85 8.81
C ILE A 88 -4.16 -2.66 7.29
N VAL A 89 -4.48 -3.70 6.51
CA VAL A 89 -4.41 -3.66 5.05
C VAL A 89 -5.80 -3.49 4.40
N LYS A 90 -5.81 -2.75 3.27
CA LYS A 90 -6.87 -2.63 2.26
C LYS A 90 -8.30 -2.50 2.81
N SER A 91 -9.08 -3.58 2.81
CA SER A 91 -10.50 -3.57 3.14
C SER A 91 -10.74 -3.12 4.57
N ASP A 92 -9.90 -3.55 5.50
CA ASP A 92 -10.06 -3.22 6.90
C ASP A 92 -9.70 -1.76 7.17
N LEU A 93 -8.67 -1.22 6.51
CA LEU A 93 -8.31 0.19 6.67
C LEU A 93 -9.41 1.10 6.13
N GLN A 94 -10.01 0.75 4.97
CA GLN A 94 -11.14 1.50 4.41
C GLN A 94 -12.37 1.40 5.32
N ARG A 95 -12.70 0.21 5.82
CA ARG A 95 -13.82 -0.01 6.75
C ARG A 95 -13.65 0.80 8.03
N ILE A 96 -12.47 0.74 8.65
CA ILE A 96 -12.17 1.49 9.88
C ILE A 96 -12.23 3.00 9.64
N LEU A 97 -11.70 3.50 8.51
CA LEU A 97 -11.79 4.93 8.17
C LEU A 97 -13.23 5.39 7.98
N ASN A 98 -14.05 4.61 7.27
CA ASN A 98 -15.46 4.92 7.05
C ASN A 98 -16.22 4.90 8.37
N GLN A 99 -16.06 3.85 9.18
CA GLN A 99 -16.66 3.77 10.52
C GLN A 99 -16.31 4.98 11.39
N LYS A 100 -15.03 5.42 11.39
CA LYS A 100 -14.62 6.63 12.12
C LYS A 100 -15.29 7.89 11.59
N ILE A 101 -15.45 8.02 10.27
CA ILE A 101 -16.15 9.14 9.65
C ILE A 101 -17.64 9.12 10.04
N ASP A 102 -18.28 7.96 9.97
CA ASP A 102 -19.69 7.79 10.27
C ASP A 102 -19.97 8.07 11.75
N GLN A 103 -19.11 7.61 12.65
CA GLN A 103 -19.15 7.97 14.06
C GLN A 103 -19.08 9.49 14.26
N LEU A 104 -18.15 10.19 13.60
CA LEU A 104 -18.03 11.65 13.69
C LEU A 104 -19.27 12.39 13.18
N VAL A 105 -19.94 11.85 12.17
CA VAL A 105 -21.19 12.38 11.61
C VAL A 105 -22.37 12.11 12.54
N ASN A 106 -22.48 10.89 13.08
CA ASN A 106 -23.54 10.48 14.01
C ASN A 106 -23.49 11.28 15.31
N MET A 107 -22.29 11.53 15.85
CA MET A 107 -22.07 12.42 16.99
C MET A 107 -22.33 13.90 16.69
N LYS A 108 -22.57 14.28 15.42
CA LYS A 108 -22.73 15.67 14.95
C LYS A 108 -21.57 16.61 15.31
N SER A 109 -20.35 16.08 15.38
CA SER A 109 -19.15 16.89 15.59
C SER A 109 -18.96 17.90 14.44
N ILE A 110 -18.39 19.09 14.72
CA ILE A 110 -18.11 20.10 13.68
C ILE A 110 -17.25 19.52 12.54
N ARG A 111 -16.33 18.62 12.89
CA ARG A 111 -15.50 17.87 11.96
C ARG A 111 -16.33 16.95 11.08
N GLY A 112 -17.26 16.19 11.65
CA GLY A 112 -18.18 15.31 10.91
C GLY A 112 -19.09 16.07 9.96
N ILE A 113 -19.69 17.18 10.42
CA ILE A 113 -20.56 18.04 9.60
C ILE A 113 -19.79 18.61 8.39
N ARG A 114 -18.60 19.17 8.62
CA ARG A 114 -17.74 19.71 7.55
C ARG A 114 -17.26 18.62 6.61
N ASN A 115 -16.98 17.43 7.13
CA ASN A 115 -16.61 16.27 6.33
C ASN A 115 -17.74 15.90 5.36
N ARG A 116 -18.98 15.78 5.86
CA ARG A 116 -20.18 15.49 5.07
C ARG A 116 -20.47 16.57 4.01
N GLN A 117 -20.18 17.83 4.32
CA GLN A 117 -20.34 18.96 3.39
C GLN A 117 -19.18 19.13 2.40
N GLY A 118 -18.12 18.31 2.49
CA GLY A 118 -16.93 18.42 1.64
C GLY A 118 -16.06 19.67 1.91
N LEU A 119 -16.18 20.26 3.10
CA LEU A 119 -15.42 21.44 3.52
C LEU A 119 -14.08 21.07 4.17
N PRO A 120 -13.14 22.03 4.30
CA PRO A 120 -11.91 21.83 5.06
C PRO A 120 -12.20 21.55 6.54
N VAL A 121 -11.50 20.55 7.10
CA VAL A 121 -11.75 20.02 8.45
C VAL A 121 -10.72 20.47 9.49
N ARG A 122 -9.48 20.77 9.08
CA ARG A 122 -8.35 21.07 9.99
C ARG A 122 -8.16 22.58 10.25
N GLY A 123 -9.25 23.36 10.30
CA GLY A 123 -9.17 24.82 10.51
C GLY A 123 -8.65 25.64 9.33
N GLN A 124 -8.54 25.05 8.14
CA GLN A 124 -8.14 25.79 6.94
C GLN A 124 -9.22 26.81 6.53
N ARG A 125 -8.81 27.93 5.91
CA ARG A 125 -9.71 29.01 5.45
C ARG A 125 -10.75 28.49 4.45
N THR A 126 -12.03 28.75 4.69
CA THR A 126 -13.14 28.33 3.80
C THR A 126 -13.41 29.29 2.66
N HIS A 127 -13.16 30.59 2.86
CA HIS A 127 -13.42 31.61 1.84
C HIS A 127 -12.73 31.29 0.51
N THR A 128 -11.46 30.87 0.56
CA THR A 128 -10.69 30.54 -0.63
C THR A 128 -10.72 29.03 -0.97
N ASN A 129 -10.62 28.15 0.02
CA ASN A 129 -10.34 26.72 -0.25
C ASN A 129 -11.60 25.86 -0.42
N ALA A 130 -12.80 26.35 -0.07
CA ALA A 130 -13.99 25.51 -0.08
C ALA A 130 -14.31 24.92 -1.46
N ARG A 131 -14.14 25.70 -2.53
CA ARG A 131 -14.40 25.24 -3.90
C ARG A 131 -13.49 24.08 -4.29
N THR A 132 -12.19 24.21 -4.00
CA THR A 132 -11.18 23.17 -4.29
C THR A 132 -11.44 21.92 -3.47
N CYS A 133 -11.71 22.05 -2.16
CA CYS A 133 -12.02 20.91 -1.30
C CYS A 133 -13.26 20.14 -1.77
N LYS A 134 -14.34 20.83 -2.15
CA LYS A 134 -15.56 20.17 -2.67
C LYS A 134 -15.29 19.43 -3.98
N LYS A 135 -14.46 19.97 -4.88
CA LYS A 135 -14.08 19.30 -6.13
C LYS A 135 -13.28 18.02 -5.87
N LEU A 136 -12.31 18.07 -4.97
CA LEU A 136 -11.42 16.94 -4.66
C LEU A 136 -12.10 15.86 -3.80
N ARG A 137 -13.01 16.26 -2.92
CA ARG A 137 -13.72 15.37 -1.97
C ARG A 137 -15.14 15.08 -2.45
N ARG A 138 -15.33 14.83 -3.76
CA ARG A 138 -16.59 14.27 -4.26
C ARG A 138 -16.82 12.94 -3.54
N PHE A 139 -17.61 12.96 -2.47
CA PHE A 139 -18.24 11.76 -1.96
C PHE A 139 -19.00 11.17 -3.14
N LYS A 140 -18.60 9.96 -3.57
CA LYS A 140 -19.48 9.17 -4.42
C LYS A 140 -20.73 8.95 -3.58
N LYS A 141 -21.81 9.67 -3.92
CA LYS A 141 -23.14 9.37 -3.42
C LYS A 141 -23.49 7.94 -3.81
#